data_AF-A0A6L9ZEB6-F1
#
_entry.id   AF-A0A6L9ZEB6-F1
#
_cell.length_a   1.000
_cell.length_b   1.000
_cell.length_c   1.000
_cell.angle_alpha   90.00
_cell.angle_beta   90.00
_cell.angle_gamma   90.00
#
_symmetry.space_group_name_H-M   'P 1'
#
loop_
_entity.id
_entity.type
_entity.pdbx_description
1 polymer ?
#
loop_
_entity_poly.entity_id
_entity_poly.type
_entity_poly.pdbx_seq_one_letter_code
_entity_poly.pdbx_strand_id
1 'polypeptide(L)'
;MPKKVGVTKKISTQIVPVVGMAESVRTELLSTMKKLGIVRAESYNKLGSINYWGIDWKKAYPEVRSFRTPESLGLPSKLMEWTVSDVAKAITASQAACTEAIVKRIYKKFSGKKNQDKRKKFCKQLKTLAFLDNPLLHRLVRKEFQRGHSWVKNQIIYQQAGYKCKRLSRNTYQLELAGVKSRKRNKILVRSNRKIKGQIRLIYNQLLPRFEIHFFVDHGVVEVPSERRSIGVDKGYTEAFYDSDGKAHGKGLGRAATKKSDRICAKNRNRGKLWALHRRLEKLDPAKSARILKNNLTRKTENRRYRRNQAELTSIIGAASKSLFNGESLKVFSEDLTQPIGGKRQSKAMSRKLNSWLKGVMRDSLQKWANWTGSVVTEVQPSYTSQVDSVTGTLLGERNGDSFTRFNGVVLQADHNAAKNILARGTDEEITRYMSRAEVQAVLLRRTARWLQGWGLDLVDAVELEWLDSKHTKNQAFNQLLNGI
;
A
#
# COMPACT_ATOMS: atom_id res chain seq x y z
N MET A 1 -23.00 27.80 8.23
CA MET A 1 -22.72 26.40 7.86
C MET A 1 -21.59 26.39 6.83
N PRO A 2 -20.56 25.53 6.94
CA PRO A 2 -19.48 25.49 5.95
C PRO A 2 -20.05 25.15 4.56
N LYS A 3 -19.62 25.88 3.52
CA LYS A 3 -20.02 25.63 2.13
C LYS A 3 -19.65 24.18 1.76
N LYS A 4 -20.55 23.46 1.08
CA LYS A 4 -20.32 22.06 0.68
C LYS A 4 -19.72 22.04 -0.73
N VAL A 5 -18.66 21.25 -0.95
CA VAL A 5 -17.88 21.27 -2.22
C VAL A 5 -17.96 19.95 -2.99
N GLY A 6 -18.46 18.87 -2.37
CA GLY A 6 -18.62 17.60 -3.06
C GLY A 6 -19.07 16.45 -2.19
N VAL A 7 -19.12 15.27 -2.79
CA VAL A 7 -19.67 14.04 -2.21
C VAL A 7 -18.76 12.86 -2.52
N THR A 8 -18.43 12.04 -1.52
CA THR A 8 -17.62 10.80 -1.70
C THR A 8 -18.42 9.56 -1.30
N LYS A 9 -18.31 8.47 -2.07
CA LYS A 9 -18.96 7.19 -1.76
C LYS A 9 -18.17 6.37 -0.73
N LYS A 10 -18.85 5.88 0.30
CA LYS A 10 -18.31 4.95 1.30
C LYS A 10 -18.42 3.52 0.81
N ILE A 11 -17.35 2.99 0.25
CA ILE A 11 -17.32 1.62 -0.29
C ILE A 11 -16.43 0.72 0.57
N SER A 12 -16.87 -0.52 0.78
CA SER A 12 -16.02 -1.58 1.36
C SER A 12 -16.31 -2.93 0.71
N THR A 13 -15.31 -3.80 0.67
CA THR A 13 -15.51 -5.22 0.41
C THR A 13 -16.01 -5.90 1.68
N GLN A 14 -17.15 -6.57 1.62
CA GLN A 14 -17.60 -7.50 2.64
C GLN A 14 -17.25 -8.93 2.24
N ILE A 15 -16.85 -9.73 3.22
CA ILE A 15 -16.52 -11.14 3.08
C ILE A 15 -17.52 -11.91 3.94
N VAL A 16 -18.33 -12.76 3.30
CA VAL A 16 -19.34 -13.57 4.00
C VAL A 16 -19.10 -15.06 3.76
N PRO A 17 -19.18 -15.91 4.81
CA PRO A 17 -18.97 -17.33 4.66
C PRO A 17 -20.18 -18.00 3.99
N VAL A 18 -19.90 -18.98 3.15
CA VAL A 18 -20.90 -19.94 2.68
C VAL A 18 -21.07 -21.01 3.75
N VAL A 19 -22.31 -21.21 4.20
CA VAL A 19 -22.65 -22.09 5.34
C VAL A 19 -23.38 -23.37 4.92
N GLY A 20 -23.83 -23.47 3.68
CA GLY A 20 -24.48 -24.67 3.18
C GLY A 20 -24.47 -24.75 1.66
N MET A 21 -24.25 -25.95 1.13
CA MET A 21 -24.38 -26.31 -0.29
C MET A 21 -24.40 -27.84 -0.41
N ALA A 22 -24.92 -28.37 -1.52
CA ALA A 22 -24.79 -29.79 -1.84
C ALA A 22 -23.35 -30.14 -2.25
N GLU A 23 -22.90 -31.38 -2.01
CA GLU A 23 -21.54 -31.82 -2.36
C GLU A 23 -21.30 -31.85 -3.88
N SER A 24 -22.34 -32.12 -4.67
CA SER A 24 -22.29 -32.01 -6.13
C SER A 24 -22.00 -30.57 -6.60
N VAL A 25 -22.64 -29.59 -5.95
CA VAL A 25 -22.39 -28.15 -6.19
C VAL A 25 -20.96 -27.78 -5.80
N ARG A 26 -20.48 -28.24 -4.64
CA ARG A 26 -19.10 -28.02 -4.19
C ARG A 26 -18.08 -28.52 -5.22
N THR A 27 -18.28 -29.76 -5.69
CA THR A 27 -17.39 -30.40 -6.66
C THR A 27 -17.38 -29.65 -7.99
N GLU A 28 -18.55 -29.25 -8.50
CA GLU A 28 -18.68 -28.43 -9.71
C GLU A 28 -17.92 -27.12 -9.55
N LEU A 29 -18.17 -26.36 -8.47
CA LEU A 29 -17.54 -25.06 -8.24
C LEU A 29 -16.00 -25.16 -8.17
N LEU A 30 -15.46 -26.17 -7.48
CA LEU A 30 -14.00 -26.39 -7.41
C LEU A 30 -13.40 -26.73 -8.78
N SER A 31 -14.09 -27.54 -9.58
CA SER A 31 -13.69 -27.86 -10.95
C SER A 31 -13.70 -26.61 -11.84
N THR A 32 -14.78 -25.85 -11.82
CA THR A 32 -14.92 -24.59 -12.55
C THR A 32 -13.85 -23.57 -12.16
N MET A 33 -13.51 -23.46 -10.87
CA MET A 33 -12.43 -22.58 -10.39
C MET A 33 -11.07 -22.91 -11.02
N LYS A 34 -10.74 -24.20 -11.14
CA LYS A 34 -9.48 -24.65 -11.77
C LYS A 34 -9.44 -24.28 -13.25
N LYS A 35 -10.52 -24.56 -13.99
CA LYS A 35 -10.66 -24.22 -15.41
C LYS A 35 -10.55 -22.71 -15.64
N LEU A 36 -11.24 -21.90 -14.83
CA LEU A 36 -11.10 -20.45 -14.87
C LEU A 36 -9.72 -19.95 -14.43
N GLY A 37 -8.97 -20.74 -13.64
CA GLY A 37 -7.56 -20.48 -13.33
C GLY A 37 -6.69 -20.50 -14.59
N ILE A 38 -6.92 -21.44 -15.51
CA ILE A 38 -6.25 -21.51 -16.82
C ILE A 38 -6.57 -20.24 -17.63
N VAL A 39 -7.85 -19.92 -17.77
CA VAL A 39 -8.31 -18.70 -18.46
C VAL A 39 -7.61 -17.45 -17.90
N ARG A 40 -7.52 -17.32 -16.57
CA ARG A 40 -6.83 -16.17 -15.95
C ARG A 40 -5.36 -16.12 -16.31
N ALA A 41 -4.65 -17.23 -16.20
CA ALA A 41 -3.22 -17.30 -16.46
C ALA A 41 -2.92 -16.92 -17.93
N GLU A 42 -3.67 -17.48 -18.87
CA GLU A 42 -3.49 -17.21 -20.29
C GLU A 42 -3.91 -15.79 -20.68
N SER A 43 -5.01 -15.28 -20.10
CA SER A 43 -5.43 -13.89 -20.29
C SER A 43 -4.36 -12.92 -19.81
N TYR A 44 -3.76 -13.18 -18.63
CA TYR A 44 -2.64 -12.39 -18.13
C TYR A 44 -1.42 -12.46 -19.04
N ASN A 45 -1.12 -13.65 -19.56
CA ASN A 45 -0.07 -13.82 -20.53
C ASN A 45 -0.35 -12.90 -21.73
N LYS A 46 -1.46 -13.06 -22.46
CA LYS A 46 -1.75 -12.27 -23.66
C LYS A 46 -1.87 -10.76 -23.36
N LEU A 47 -2.83 -10.39 -22.50
CA LEU A 47 -3.24 -9.00 -22.26
C LEU A 47 -2.27 -8.23 -21.37
N GLY A 48 -1.40 -8.91 -20.62
CA GLY A 48 -0.39 -8.26 -19.79
C GLY A 48 0.82 -7.75 -20.59
N SER A 49 0.88 -8.00 -21.90
CA SER A 49 1.94 -7.49 -22.77
C SER A 49 1.75 -6.01 -23.11
N ILE A 50 2.82 -5.38 -23.59
CA ILE A 50 2.83 -3.94 -23.91
C ILE A 50 1.84 -3.59 -25.02
N ASN A 51 1.57 -4.51 -25.95
CA ASN A 51 0.65 -4.30 -27.07
C ASN A 51 -0.79 -3.99 -26.63
N TYR A 52 -1.14 -4.36 -25.39
CA TYR A 52 -2.44 -4.11 -24.79
C TYR A 52 -2.38 -3.00 -23.72
N TRP A 53 -1.40 -2.10 -23.81
CA TRP A 53 -1.31 -0.94 -22.93
C TRP A 53 -2.55 -0.05 -23.07
N GLY A 54 -3.28 0.16 -21.97
CA GLY A 54 -4.49 0.97 -21.97
C GLY A 54 -5.69 0.33 -22.67
N ILE A 55 -5.70 -0.99 -22.90
CA ILE A 55 -6.87 -1.69 -23.46
C ILE A 55 -8.11 -1.46 -22.58
N ASP A 56 -9.26 -1.16 -23.22
CA ASP A 56 -10.55 -1.20 -22.54
C ASP A 56 -10.90 -2.65 -22.20
N TRP A 57 -11.16 -2.93 -20.92
CA TRP A 57 -11.53 -4.25 -20.42
C TRP A 57 -12.77 -4.84 -21.13
N LYS A 58 -13.63 -4.01 -21.71
CA LYS A 58 -14.77 -4.45 -22.53
C LYS A 58 -14.35 -5.11 -23.84
N LYS A 59 -13.21 -4.71 -24.40
CA LYS A 59 -12.63 -5.24 -25.65
C LYS A 59 -11.70 -6.44 -25.42
N ALA A 60 -11.44 -6.81 -24.17
CA ALA A 60 -10.49 -7.86 -23.81
C ALA A 60 -10.96 -9.29 -24.14
N TYR A 61 -12.28 -9.55 -24.12
CA TYR A 61 -12.79 -10.92 -24.31
C TYR A 61 -12.57 -11.46 -25.73
N PRO A 62 -12.83 -10.71 -26.82
CA PRO A 62 -12.49 -11.14 -28.18
C PRO A 62 -11.01 -11.53 -28.36
N GLU A 63 -10.09 -10.75 -27.79
CA GLU A 63 -8.64 -11.02 -27.85
C GLU A 63 -8.27 -12.38 -27.25
N VAL A 64 -8.88 -12.74 -26.12
CA VAL A 64 -8.65 -14.05 -25.49
C VAL A 64 -9.37 -15.15 -26.25
N ARG A 65 -10.56 -14.87 -26.79
CA ARG A 65 -11.36 -15.84 -27.54
C ARG A 65 -10.68 -16.31 -28.83
N SER A 66 -9.79 -15.49 -29.40
CA SER A 66 -9.00 -15.84 -30.59
C SER A 66 -8.14 -17.10 -30.43
N PHE A 67 -7.72 -17.43 -29.20
CA PHE A 67 -6.87 -18.60 -28.93
C PHE A 67 -7.42 -19.52 -27.82
N ARG A 68 -8.40 -19.06 -27.03
CA ARG A 68 -9.06 -19.86 -25.99
C ARG A 68 -10.57 -19.76 -26.12
N THR A 69 -11.21 -20.86 -26.49
CA THR A 69 -12.68 -20.93 -26.58
C THR A 69 -13.29 -21.49 -25.29
N PRO A 70 -14.50 -21.04 -24.89
CA PRO A 70 -15.20 -21.60 -23.73
C PRO A 70 -15.41 -23.13 -23.84
N GLU A 71 -15.67 -23.62 -25.06
CA GLU A 71 -15.93 -25.01 -25.38
C GLU A 71 -14.71 -25.88 -25.08
N SER A 72 -13.49 -25.40 -25.37
CA SER A 72 -12.23 -26.13 -25.10
C SER A 72 -12.02 -26.50 -23.63
N LEU A 73 -12.68 -25.78 -22.71
CA LEU A 73 -12.62 -26.05 -21.27
C LEU A 73 -13.96 -26.56 -20.72
N GLY A 74 -14.99 -26.72 -21.55
CA GLY A 74 -16.35 -27.00 -21.11
C GLY A 74 -16.86 -25.96 -20.11
N LEU A 75 -16.65 -24.67 -20.44
CA LEU A 75 -17.09 -23.54 -19.64
C LEU A 75 -18.21 -22.76 -20.35
N PRO A 76 -19.19 -22.21 -19.61
CA PRO A 76 -20.09 -21.23 -20.17
C PRO A 76 -19.35 -19.96 -20.62
N SER A 77 -19.68 -19.45 -21.81
CA SER A 77 -19.09 -18.24 -22.38
C SER A 77 -19.10 -17.04 -21.42
N LYS A 78 -20.21 -16.81 -20.71
CA LYS A 78 -20.32 -15.71 -19.73
C LYS A 78 -19.38 -15.82 -18.54
N LEU A 79 -19.11 -17.02 -18.03
CA LEU A 79 -18.15 -17.20 -16.92
C LEU A 79 -16.72 -16.92 -17.36
N MET A 80 -16.40 -17.29 -18.60
CA MET A 80 -15.12 -16.98 -19.21
C MET A 80 -14.98 -15.47 -19.44
N GLU A 81 -15.97 -14.83 -20.06
CA GLU A 81 -16.03 -13.38 -20.29
C GLU A 81 -15.78 -12.58 -19.01
N TRP A 82 -16.54 -12.85 -17.93
CA TRP A 82 -16.36 -12.13 -16.67
C TRP A 82 -14.98 -12.33 -16.05
N THR A 83 -14.40 -13.51 -16.25
CA THR A 83 -13.03 -13.80 -15.79
C THR A 83 -12.00 -13.02 -16.58
N VAL A 84 -12.14 -12.92 -17.91
CA VAL A 84 -11.25 -12.13 -18.77
C VAL A 84 -11.38 -10.63 -18.45
N SER A 85 -12.59 -10.11 -18.30
CA SER A 85 -12.82 -8.70 -17.93
C SER A 85 -12.20 -8.36 -16.57
N ASP A 86 -12.25 -9.27 -15.60
CA ASP A 86 -11.63 -9.06 -14.28
C ASP A 86 -10.10 -9.00 -14.38
N VAL A 87 -9.50 -9.87 -15.20
CA VAL A 87 -8.06 -9.86 -15.48
C VAL A 87 -7.64 -8.57 -16.17
N ALA A 88 -8.38 -8.14 -17.20
CA ALA A 88 -8.09 -6.90 -17.90
C ALA A 88 -8.11 -5.68 -16.96
N LYS A 89 -9.11 -5.59 -16.07
CA LYS A 89 -9.17 -4.53 -15.04
C LYS A 89 -7.96 -4.55 -14.11
N ALA A 90 -7.51 -5.74 -13.70
CA ALA A 90 -6.33 -5.88 -12.85
C ALA A 90 -5.03 -5.50 -13.58
N ILE A 91 -4.93 -5.78 -14.88
CA ILE A 91 -3.81 -5.34 -15.72
C ILE A 91 -3.81 -3.81 -15.86
N THR A 92 -4.97 -3.19 -16.14
CA THR A 92 -5.10 -1.72 -16.19
C THR A 92 -4.65 -1.07 -14.89
N ALA A 93 -5.03 -1.65 -13.74
CA ALA A 93 -4.57 -1.16 -12.43
C ALA A 93 -3.03 -1.29 -12.28
N SER A 94 -2.43 -2.38 -12.74
CA SER A 94 -0.98 -2.57 -12.74
C SER A 94 -0.26 -1.57 -13.66
N GLN A 95 -0.81 -1.29 -14.84
CA GLN A 95 -0.28 -0.28 -15.77
C GLN A 95 -0.37 1.12 -15.16
N ALA A 96 -1.48 1.46 -14.50
CA ALA A 96 -1.64 2.73 -13.79
C ALA A 96 -0.61 2.90 -12.66
N ALA A 97 -0.36 1.86 -11.87
CA ALA A 97 0.68 1.87 -10.83
C ALA A 97 2.09 2.07 -11.43
N CYS A 98 2.39 1.43 -12.56
CA CYS A 98 3.63 1.65 -13.30
C CYS A 98 3.75 3.10 -13.77
N THR A 99 2.69 3.66 -14.39
CA THR A 99 2.67 5.06 -14.82
C THR A 99 2.93 6.00 -13.65
N GLU A 100 2.31 5.77 -12.49
CA GLU A 100 2.56 6.60 -11.29
C GLU A 100 4.03 6.54 -10.86
N ALA A 101 4.65 5.36 -10.84
CA ALA A 101 6.07 5.20 -10.50
C ALA A 101 6.99 5.93 -11.50
N ILE A 102 6.68 5.87 -12.79
CA ILE A 102 7.44 6.56 -13.84
C ILE A 102 7.26 8.08 -13.75
N VAL A 103 6.03 8.55 -13.51
CA VAL A 103 5.74 9.97 -13.31
C VAL A 103 6.57 10.52 -12.15
N LYS A 104 6.68 9.80 -11.03
CA LYS A 104 7.57 10.20 -9.92
C LYS A 104 9.02 10.39 -10.37
N ARG A 105 9.54 9.48 -11.20
CA ARG A 105 10.91 9.60 -11.75
C ARG A 105 11.07 10.76 -12.73
N ILE A 106 10.06 11.01 -13.55
CA ILE A 106 10.03 12.15 -14.47
C ILE A 106 10.08 13.46 -13.69
N TYR A 107 9.26 13.59 -12.65
CA TYR A 107 9.22 14.79 -11.81
C TYR A 107 10.53 15.02 -11.06
N LYS A 108 11.20 13.94 -10.63
CA LYS A 108 12.53 14.02 -10.03
C LYS A 108 13.62 14.41 -11.04
N LYS A 109 13.59 13.83 -12.25
CA LYS A 109 14.60 14.10 -13.29
C LYS A 109 14.47 15.50 -13.90
N PHE A 110 13.24 15.99 -14.03
CA PHE A 110 12.93 17.28 -14.65
C PHE A 110 12.27 18.19 -13.61
N SER A 111 13.03 18.53 -12.57
CA SER A 111 12.60 19.42 -11.49
C SER A 111 12.53 20.89 -11.97
N GLY A 112 11.91 21.74 -11.15
CA GLY A 112 11.79 23.18 -11.42
C GLY A 112 10.65 23.59 -12.36
N LYS A 113 10.30 24.89 -12.32
CA LYS A 113 9.19 25.47 -13.12
C LYS A 113 9.44 25.37 -14.64
N LYS A 114 10.67 25.62 -15.10
CA LYS A 114 11.06 25.58 -16.53
C LYS A 114 10.76 24.25 -17.24
N ASN A 115 10.68 23.14 -16.48
CA ASN A 115 10.42 21.80 -17.02
C ASN A 115 8.94 21.38 -16.98
N GLN A 116 8.01 22.27 -16.65
CA GLN A 116 6.60 21.93 -16.46
C GLN A 116 5.94 21.32 -17.71
N ASP A 117 6.13 21.93 -18.88
CA ASP A 117 5.49 21.46 -20.12
C ASP A 117 6.07 20.13 -20.61
N LYS A 118 7.37 19.94 -20.42
CA LYS A 118 8.04 18.66 -20.68
C LYS A 118 7.45 17.54 -19.82
N ARG A 119 7.21 17.79 -18.53
CA ARG A 119 6.55 16.83 -17.63
C ARG A 119 5.12 16.52 -18.08
N LYS A 120 4.33 17.55 -18.44
CA LYS A 120 2.96 17.38 -18.95
C LYS A 120 2.95 16.52 -20.23
N LYS A 121 3.85 16.79 -21.19
CA LYS A 121 4.01 16.02 -22.43
C LYS A 121 4.28 14.55 -22.15
N PHE A 122 5.24 14.25 -21.28
CA PHE A 122 5.55 12.86 -20.92
C PHE A 122 4.39 12.16 -20.19
N CYS A 123 3.69 12.84 -19.29
CA CYS A 123 2.50 12.29 -18.63
C CYS A 123 1.39 11.96 -19.64
N LYS A 124 1.23 12.78 -20.70
CA LYS A 124 0.27 12.52 -21.78
C LYS A 124 0.68 11.30 -22.61
N GLN A 125 1.97 11.19 -22.98
CA GLN A 125 2.49 10.05 -23.76
C GLN A 125 2.34 8.71 -23.03
N LEU A 126 2.49 8.67 -21.70
CA LEU A 126 2.33 7.44 -20.90
C LEU A 126 0.90 6.88 -20.87
N LYS A 127 -0.11 7.65 -21.29
CA LYS A 127 -1.51 7.19 -21.32
C LYS A 127 -1.80 6.26 -22.50
N THR A 128 -0.98 6.28 -23.54
CA THR A 128 -1.17 5.51 -24.78
C THR A 128 0.13 4.85 -25.19
N LEU A 129 0.16 4.12 -26.31
CA LEU A 129 1.38 3.53 -26.85
C LEU A 129 2.39 4.56 -27.38
N ALA A 130 2.05 5.85 -27.41
CA ALA A 130 2.94 6.93 -27.85
C ALA A 130 4.22 7.08 -27.02
N PHE A 131 4.32 6.43 -25.85
CA PHE A 131 5.58 6.37 -25.10
C PHE A 131 6.65 5.51 -25.80
N LEU A 132 6.28 4.62 -26.72
CA LEU A 132 7.22 3.74 -27.44
C LEU A 132 8.17 4.56 -28.33
N ASP A 133 7.66 5.64 -28.91
CA ASP A 133 8.42 6.57 -29.76
C ASP A 133 9.39 7.46 -28.97
N ASN A 134 9.30 7.44 -27.64
CA ASN A 134 10.18 8.19 -26.76
C ASN A 134 11.20 7.25 -26.09
N PRO A 135 12.49 7.29 -26.47
CA PRO A 135 13.50 6.37 -25.93
C PRO A 135 13.61 6.39 -24.41
N LEU A 136 13.40 7.54 -23.76
CA LEU A 136 13.42 7.65 -22.31
C LEU A 136 12.20 6.96 -21.69
N LEU A 137 10.99 7.25 -22.15
CA LEU A 137 9.78 6.68 -21.59
C LEU A 137 9.70 5.18 -21.86
N HIS A 138 10.02 4.75 -23.08
CA HIS A 138 10.10 3.33 -23.42
C HIS A 138 11.07 2.59 -22.49
N ARG A 139 12.28 3.12 -22.27
CA ARG A 139 13.23 2.51 -21.32
C ARG A 139 12.70 2.48 -19.89
N LEU A 140 12.00 3.53 -19.45
CA LEU A 140 11.42 3.58 -18.11
C LEU A 140 10.28 2.58 -17.94
N VAL A 141 9.36 2.47 -18.91
CA VAL A 141 8.27 1.48 -18.92
C VAL A 141 8.84 0.07 -18.90
N ARG A 142 9.83 -0.24 -19.72
CA ARG A 142 10.46 -1.58 -19.74
C ARG A 142 11.09 -1.97 -18.40
N LYS A 143 11.66 -1.01 -17.67
CA LYS A 143 12.26 -1.26 -16.35
C LYS A 143 11.20 -1.45 -15.26
N GLU A 144 10.14 -0.62 -15.29
CA GLU A 144 9.12 -0.62 -14.23
C GLU A 144 8.00 -1.64 -14.44
N PHE A 145 7.54 -1.81 -15.67
CA PHE A 145 6.44 -2.69 -16.00
C PHE A 145 6.95 -4.10 -16.27
N GLN A 146 6.74 -4.99 -15.30
CA GLN A 146 6.93 -6.41 -15.49
C GLN A 146 5.59 -7.05 -15.84
N ARG A 147 5.58 -7.88 -16.88
CA ARG A 147 4.39 -8.62 -17.30
C ARG A 147 3.86 -9.44 -16.12
N GLY A 148 2.61 -9.22 -15.76
CA GLY A 148 1.97 -9.90 -14.64
C GLY A 148 1.65 -11.37 -14.96
N HIS A 149 1.66 -12.20 -13.93
CA HIS A 149 1.20 -13.59 -14.00
C HIS A 149 0.16 -13.85 -12.90
N SER A 150 -0.87 -14.65 -13.20
CA SER A 150 -1.86 -15.06 -12.20
C SER A 150 -1.69 -16.52 -11.83
N TRP A 151 -1.57 -16.76 -10.52
CA TRP A 151 -1.58 -18.09 -9.91
C TRP A 151 -2.92 -18.40 -9.24
N VAL A 152 -3.94 -17.55 -9.47
CA VAL A 152 -5.23 -17.60 -8.79
C VAL A 152 -6.15 -18.62 -9.46
N LYS A 153 -6.32 -19.76 -8.79
CA LYS A 153 -7.10 -20.93 -9.27
C LYS A 153 -8.30 -21.28 -8.39
N ASN A 154 -8.63 -20.44 -7.42
CA ASN A 154 -9.60 -20.75 -6.35
C ASN A 154 -10.74 -19.72 -6.29
N GLN A 155 -11.07 -19.07 -7.41
CA GLN A 155 -12.16 -18.10 -7.46
C GLN A 155 -13.02 -18.20 -8.72
N ILE A 156 -14.26 -17.72 -8.63
CA ILE A 156 -15.19 -17.45 -9.74
C ILE A 156 -15.73 -16.03 -9.57
N ILE A 157 -15.74 -15.25 -10.65
CA ILE A 157 -16.35 -13.91 -10.65
C ILE A 157 -17.73 -14.03 -11.29
N TYR A 158 -18.74 -13.46 -10.62
CA TYR A 158 -20.09 -13.35 -11.14
C TYR A 158 -20.47 -11.88 -11.22
N GLN A 159 -21.02 -11.45 -12.35
CA GLN A 159 -21.79 -10.21 -12.44
C GLN A 159 -23.20 -10.41 -11.87
N GLN A 160 -23.96 -9.33 -11.67
CA GLN A 160 -25.31 -9.39 -11.12
C GLN A 160 -26.24 -10.36 -11.88
N ALA A 161 -26.14 -10.44 -13.21
CA ALA A 161 -26.90 -11.38 -14.04
C ALA A 161 -26.53 -12.86 -13.79
N GLY A 162 -25.33 -13.10 -13.26
CA GLY A 162 -24.78 -14.42 -12.96
C GLY A 162 -25.38 -15.10 -11.73
N TYR A 163 -26.18 -14.39 -10.92
CA TYR A 163 -26.80 -14.98 -9.75
C TYR A 163 -28.15 -14.34 -9.38
N LYS A 164 -28.99 -15.10 -8.69
CA LYS A 164 -30.14 -14.57 -7.95
C LYS A 164 -29.85 -14.61 -6.46
N CYS A 165 -30.39 -13.65 -5.69
CA CYS A 165 -30.22 -13.58 -4.24
C CYS A 165 -31.60 -13.51 -3.57
N LYS A 166 -31.97 -14.59 -2.87
CA LYS A 166 -33.22 -14.71 -2.10
C LYS A 166 -32.91 -14.64 -0.60
N ARG A 167 -33.63 -13.81 0.15
CA ARG A 167 -33.53 -13.80 1.62
C ARG A 167 -34.28 -15.01 2.16
N LEU A 168 -33.67 -15.77 3.08
CA LEU A 168 -34.33 -16.87 3.79
C LEU A 168 -34.66 -16.48 5.23
N SER A 169 -33.76 -15.74 5.89
CA SER A 169 -33.98 -15.23 7.26
C SER A 169 -33.29 -13.88 7.46
N ARG A 170 -33.30 -13.34 8.70
CA ARG A 170 -32.71 -12.04 9.02
C ARG A 170 -31.27 -11.89 8.49
N ASN A 171 -30.44 -12.92 8.70
CA ASN A 171 -29.02 -12.93 8.38
C ASN A 171 -28.59 -14.06 7.42
N THR A 172 -29.54 -14.69 6.72
CA THR A 172 -29.25 -15.80 5.80
C THR A 172 -29.88 -15.55 4.44
N TYR A 173 -29.07 -15.72 3.40
CA TYR A 173 -29.48 -15.61 2.00
C TYR A 173 -29.14 -16.89 1.24
N GLN A 174 -29.99 -17.22 0.26
CA GLN A 174 -29.69 -18.20 -0.77
C GLN A 174 -29.20 -17.48 -2.02
N LEU A 175 -28.05 -17.90 -2.54
CA LEU A 175 -27.56 -17.50 -3.85
C LEU A 175 -27.76 -18.63 -4.86
N GLU A 176 -28.30 -18.29 -6.02
CA GLU A 176 -28.47 -19.21 -7.15
C GLU A 176 -27.51 -18.82 -8.26
N LEU A 177 -26.31 -19.38 -8.21
CA LEU A 177 -25.20 -19.06 -9.10
C LEU A 177 -25.36 -19.77 -10.44
N ALA A 178 -25.02 -19.10 -11.54
CA ALA A 178 -24.90 -19.78 -12.83
C ALA A 178 -23.86 -20.90 -12.74
N GLY A 179 -24.26 -22.11 -13.13
CA GLY A 179 -23.40 -23.29 -13.18
C GLY A 179 -22.84 -23.55 -14.58
N VAL A 180 -22.20 -24.71 -14.74
CA VAL A 180 -21.68 -25.17 -16.04
C VAL A 180 -22.82 -25.61 -16.96
N LYS A 181 -23.86 -26.25 -16.40
CA LYS A 181 -25.02 -26.70 -17.16
C LYS A 181 -25.97 -25.54 -17.43
N SER A 182 -26.37 -25.39 -18.69
CA SER A 182 -27.34 -24.36 -19.09
C SER A 182 -28.64 -24.50 -18.27
N ARG A 183 -29.23 -23.35 -17.90
CA ARG A 183 -30.49 -23.23 -17.12
C ARG A 183 -30.47 -23.86 -15.71
N LYS A 184 -29.42 -24.59 -15.31
CA LYS A 184 -29.27 -25.13 -13.94
C LYS A 184 -28.40 -24.20 -13.10
N ARG A 185 -28.94 -23.73 -11.98
CA ARG A 185 -28.22 -22.86 -11.03
C ARG A 185 -27.78 -23.62 -9.78
N ASN A 186 -26.57 -23.33 -9.35
CA ASN A 186 -25.96 -23.84 -8.13
C ASN A 186 -26.49 -23.05 -6.93
N LYS A 187 -27.21 -23.73 -6.03
CA LYS A 187 -27.77 -23.14 -4.81
C LYS A 187 -26.76 -23.22 -3.67
N ILE A 188 -26.46 -22.07 -3.06
CA ILE A 188 -25.61 -21.98 -1.87
C ILE A 188 -26.26 -21.08 -0.82
N LEU A 189 -26.00 -21.35 0.45
CA LEU A 189 -26.47 -20.59 1.60
C LEU A 189 -25.35 -19.75 2.18
N VAL A 190 -25.59 -18.47 2.42
CA VAL A 190 -24.60 -17.53 2.93
C VAL A 190 -25.13 -16.78 4.15
N ARG A 191 -24.27 -16.59 5.16
CA ARG A 191 -24.59 -15.76 6.32
C ARG A 191 -24.15 -14.32 6.08
N SER A 192 -25.11 -13.43 5.88
CA SER A 192 -24.88 -12.01 5.62
C SER A 192 -25.97 -11.19 6.30
N ASN A 193 -25.59 -10.09 6.93
CA ASN A 193 -26.52 -9.08 7.46
C ASN A 193 -26.99 -8.10 6.37
N ARG A 194 -26.49 -8.22 5.14
CA ARG A 194 -26.85 -7.39 3.99
C ARG A 194 -27.22 -8.22 2.77
N LYS A 195 -28.17 -7.74 1.97
CA LYS A 195 -28.49 -8.34 0.67
C LYS A 195 -27.28 -8.19 -0.26
N ILE A 196 -26.86 -9.30 -0.84
CA ILE A 196 -25.72 -9.35 -1.77
C ILE A 196 -26.19 -8.84 -3.13
N LYS A 197 -25.49 -7.82 -3.64
CA LYS A 197 -25.77 -7.16 -4.92
C LYS A 197 -24.46 -6.80 -5.64
N GLY A 198 -24.55 -6.57 -6.94
CA GLY A 198 -23.42 -6.19 -7.80
C GLY A 198 -22.53 -7.36 -8.17
N GLN A 199 -21.28 -7.06 -8.55
CA GLN A 199 -20.26 -8.06 -8.84
C GLN A 199 -19.85 -8.78 -7.55
N ILE A 200 -19.81 -10.11 -7.59
CA ILE A 200 -19.37 -10.96 -6.48
C ILE A 200 -18.18 -11.82 -6.91
N ARG A 201 -17.31 -12.13 -5.97
CA ARG A 201 -16.28 -13.18 -6.12
C ARG A 201 -16.59 -14.31 -5.16
N LEU A 202 -16.83 -15.49 -5.71
CA LEU A 202 -16.84 -16.73 -4.93
C LEU A 202 -15.41 -17.22 -4.81
N ILE A 203 -14.89 -17.37 -3.60
CA ILE A 203 -13.51 -17.77 -3.34
C ILE A 203 -13.51 -19.00 -2.44
N TYR A 204 -12.71 -20.02 -2.79
CA TYR A 204 -12.41 -21.11 -1.88
C TYR A 204 -11.18 -20.75 -1.03
N ASN A 205 -11.41 -20.49 0.25
CA ASN A 205 -10.35 -20.20 1.20
C ASN A 205 -9.66 -21.52 1.58
N GLN A 206 -8.39 -21.68 1.19
CA GLN A 206 -7.65 -22.92 1.51
C GLN A 206 -7.18 -22.97 2.97
N LEU A 207 -7.19 -21.83 3.68
CA LEU A 207 -6.71 -21.73 5.05
C LEU A 207 -7.81 -22.08 6.06
N LEU A 208 -8.99 -21.54 5.81
CA LEU A 208 -10.24 -21.94 6.44
C LEU A 208 -10.99 -22.68 5.34
N PRO A 209 -10.93 -24.02 5.26
CA PRO A 209 -11.38 -24.81 4.11
C PRO A 209 -12.89 -24.67 3.87
N ARG A 210 -13.29 -23.53 3.32
CA ARG A 210 -14.67 -23.08 3.12
C ARG A 210 -14.75 -22.11 1.95
N PHE A 211 -15.94 -21.95 1.42
CA PHE A 211 -16.22 -20.90 0.44
C PHE A 211 -16.57 -19.59 1.12
N GLU A 212 -16.21 -18.49 0.47
CA GLU A 212 -16.51 -17.12 0.87
C GLU A 212 -17.05 -16.35 -0.34
N ILE A 213 -18.05 -15.50 -0.11
CA ILE A 213 -18.50 -14.52 -1.08
C ILE A 213 -17.90 -13.17 -0.70
N HIS A 214 -17.16 -12.59 -1.62
CA HIS A 214 -16.60 -11.25 -1.50
C HIS A 214 -17.41 -10.33 -2.42
N PHE A 215 -17.98 -9.25 -1.87
CA PHE A 215 -18.80 -8.32 -2.64
C PHE A 215 -18.64 -6.90 -2.13
N PHE A 216 -18.84 -5.93 -3.02
CA PHE A 216 -18.78 -4.53 -2.66
C PHE A 216 -20.09 -4.08 -2.02
N VAL A 217 -19.94 -3.25 -0.99
CA VAL A 217 -21.05 -2.64 -0.27
C VAL A 217 -20.87 -1.14 -0.30
N ASP A 218 -21.89 -0.47 -0.82
CA ASP A 218 -22.07 0.98 -0.73
C ASP A 218 -22.77 1.29 0.59
N HIS A 219 -22.15 2.15 1.41
CA HIS A 219 -22.69 2.64 2.69
C HIS A 219 -23.25 4.06 2.56
N GLY A 220 -23.51 4.51 1.34
CA GLY A 220 -23.97 5.84 1.04
C GLY A 220 -22.81 6.82 0.88
N VAL A 221 -23.10 8.09 1.12
CA VAL A 221 -22.20 9.18 0.80
C VAL A 221 -21.73 9.94 2.02
N VAL A 222 -20.63 10.65 1.88
CA VAL A 222 -20.12 11.64 2.84
C VAL A 222 -20.13 12.99 2.19
N GLU A 223 -20.72 13.95 2.87
CA GLU A 223 -20.60 15.36 2.52
C GLU A 223 -19.19 15.83 2.85
N VAL A 224 -18.55 16.51 1.89
CA VAL A 224 -17.24 17.10 2.16
C VAL A 224 -17.36 18.61 2.36
N PRO A 225 -16.82 19.15 3.47
CA PRO A 225 -16.84 20.57 3.73
C PRO A 225 -15.87 21.32 2.80
N SER A 226 -16.12 22.61 2.58
CA SER A 226 -15.27 23.50 1.79
C SER A 226 -13.88 23.62 2.39
N GLU A 227 -13.84 23.74 3.71
CA GLU A 227 -12.62 23.82 4.47
C GLU A 227 -12.48 22.59 5.35
N ARG A 228 -11.26 22.07 5.38
CA ARG A 228 -10.90 20.94 6.23
C ARG A 228 -9.79 21.40 7.12
N ARG A 229 -9.91 21.10 8.40
CA ARG A 229 -8.81 21.24 9.34
C ARG A 229 -7.63 20.40 8.84
N SER A 230 -6.45 21.01 8.85
CA SER A 230 -5.21 20.34 8.45
C SER A 230 -4.57 19.68 9.66
N ILE A 231 -4.06 18.46 9.48
CA ILE A 231 -3.34 17.73 10.54
C ILE A 231 -2.11 17.06 9.95
N GLY A 232 -0.96 17.20 10.62
CA GLY A 232 0.27 16.50 10.27
C GLY A 232 0.37 15.20 11.04
N VAL A 233 0.81 14.13 10.38
CA VAL A 233 0.88 12.80 10.99
C VAL A 233 2.23 12.15 10.73
N ASP A 234 2.99 11.97 11.81
CA ASP A 234 4.20 11.15 11.83
C ASP A 234 3.84 9.66 11.94
N LYS A 235 4.61 8.81 11.24
CA LYS A 235 4.40 7.36 11.17
C LYS A 235 5.39 6.64 12.10
N GLY A 236 4.94 6.37 13.33
CA GLY A 236 5.73 5.70 14.35
C GLY A 236 5.67 4.16 14.34
N TYR A 237 6.68 3.51 14.91
CA TYR A 237 6.65 2.05 15.14
C TYR A 237 5.80 1.66 16.34
N THR A 238 5.92 2.40 17.43
CA THR A 238 5.39 2.03 18.74
C THR A 238 3.86 2.21 18.76
N GLU A 239 3.39 3.37 18.34
CA GLU A 239 1.98 3.73 18.32
C GLU A 239 1.34 3.64 16.94
N ALA A 240 2.07 3.60 15.81
CA ALA A 240 1.56 3.71 14.42
C ALA A 240 1.46 5.15 13.90
N PHE A 241 0.77 6.04 14.62
CA PHE A 241 0.65 7.45 14.24
C PHE A 241 0.78 8.37 15.45
N TYR A 242 1.47 9.50 15.25
CA TYR A 242 1.48 10.63 16.17
C TYR A 242 1.05 11.88 15.39
N ASP A 243 0.06 12.62 15.90
CA ASP A 243 -0.49 13.78 15.20
C ASP A 243 0.06 15.12 15.71
N SER A 244 -0.17 16.18 14.94
CA SER A 244 0.28 17.54 15.27
C SER A 244 -0.46 18.16 16.46
N ASP A 245 -1.56 17.56 16.91
CA ASP A 245 -2.31 17.97 18.11
C ASP A 245 -1.74 17.37 19.39
N GLY A 246 -0.75 16.47 19.28
CA GLY A 246 -0.11 15.84 20.43
C GLY A 246 -0.67 14.46 20.77
N LYS A 247 -1.50 13.86 19.92
CA LYS A 247 -2.17 12.59 20.20
C LYS A 247 -1.51 11.42 19.48
N ALA A 248 -1.29 10.35 20.23
CA ALA A 248 -0.79 9.08 19.72
C ALA A 248 -1.93 8.09 19.45
N HIS A 249 -1.91 7.45 18.28
CA HIS A 249 -2.96 6.53 17.82
C HIS A 249 -2.39 5.19 17.43
N GLY A 250 -2.85 4.12 18.09
CA GLY A 250 -2.49 2.72 17.79
C GLY A 250 -1.48 2.09 18.77
N LYS A 251 -1.45 2.59 20.01
CA LYS A 251 -0.67 2.04 21.13
C LYS A 251 -0.68 0.50 21.12
N GLY A 252 0.50 -0.11 21.16
CA GLY A 252 0.67 -1.57 21.16
C GLY A 252 1.06 -2.16 19.80
N LEU A 253 1.12 -1.37 18.72
CA LEU A 253 1.66 -1.80 17.43
C LEU A 253 3.09 -2.34 17.59
N GLY A 254 3.96 -1.57 18.24
CA GLY A 254 5.37 -1.94 18.43
C GLY A 254 5.54 -3.26 19.19
N ARG A 255 4.72 -3.49 20.22
CA ARG A 255 4.69 -4.74 21.00
C ARG A 255 4.29 -5.94 20.14
N ALA A 256 3.19 -5.82 19.39
CA ALA A 256 2.71 -6.89 18.50
C ALA A 256 3.74 -7.22 17.39
N ALA A 257 4.32 -6.19 16.77
CA ALA A 257 5.33 -6.35 15.74
C ALA A 257 6.65 -6.94 16.30
N THR A 258 7.06 -6.54 17.51
CA THR A 258 8.26 -7.05 18.17
C THR A 258 8.09 -8.53 18.52
N LYS A 259 6.99 -8.90 19.17
CA LYS A 259 6.65 -10.30 19.50
C LYS A 259 6.66 -11.21 18.27
N LYS A 260 6.10 -10.73 17.15
CA LYS A 260 6.19 -11.44 15.85
C LYS A 260 7.63 -11.62 15.40
N SER A 261 8.40 -10.52 15.38
CA SER A 261 9.76 -10.49 14.86
C SER A 261 10.65 -11.45 15.66
N ASP A 262 10.68 -11.32 16.99
CA ASP A 262 11.59 -12.07 17.85
C ASP A 262 11.32 -13.57 17.79
N ARG A 263 10.04 -13.97 17.77
CA ARG A 263 9.63 -15.37 17.54
C ARG A 263 10.17 -15.93 16.22
N ILE A 264 10.03 -15.19 15.12
CA ILE A 264 10.52 -15.61 13.80
C ILE A 264 12.06 -15.71 13.82
N CYS A 265 12.73 -14.78 14.48
CA CYS A 265 14.19 -14.78 14.62
C CYS A 265 14.70 -16.02 15.36
N ALA A 266 14.16 -16.29 16.55
CA ALA A 266 14.54 -17.42 17.37
C ALA A 266 14.31 -18.74 16.62
N LYS A 267 13.14 -18.88 15.98
CA LYS A 267 12.81 -20.05 15.18
C LYS A 267 13.73 -20.26 13.97
N ASN A 268 14.03 -19.19 13.23
CA ASN A 268 14.89 -19.29 12.04
C ASN A 268 16.35 -19.60 12.41
N ARG A 269 16.85 -19.11 13.55
CA ARG A 269 18.16 -19.52 14.09
C ARG A 269 18.22 -21.03 14.31
N ASN A 270 17.21 -21.61 14.97
CA ASN A 270 17.17 -23.05 15.22
C ASN A 270 17.02 -23.86 13.91
N ARG A 271 16.25 -23.37 12.94
CA ARG A 271 16.10 -24.01 11.63
C ARG A 271 17.37 -23.98 10.78
N GLY A 272 18.27 -23.02 10.99
CA GLY A 272 19.56 -22.98 10.30
C GLY A 272 20.38 -24.25 10.54
N LYS A 273 20.43 -24.72 11.79
CA LYS A 273 21.09 -25.99 12.17
C LYS A 273 20.46 -27.19 11.46
N LEU A 274 19.13 -27.24 11.41
CA LEU A 274 18.40 -28.32 10.73
C LEU A 274 18.59 -28.32 9.22
N TRP A 275 18.71 -27.15 8.59
CA TRP A 275 19.05 -27.04 7.17
C TRP A 275 20.46 -27.58 6.87
N ALA A 276 21.43 -27.27 7.73
CA ALA A 276 22.79 -27.81 7.59
C ALA A 276 22.79 -29.34 7.72
N LEU A 277 22.07 -29.87 8.72
CA LEU A 277 21.91 -31.32 8.91
C LEU A 277 21.23 -32.00 7.72
N HIS A 278 20.12 -31.43 7.23
CA HIS A 278 19.40 -31.93 6.05
C HIS A 278 20.32 -32.05 4.83
N ARG A 279 21.10 -31.02 4.50
CA ARG A 279 22.04 -31.04 3.36
C ARG A 279 23.14 -32.10 3.52
N ARG A 280 23.67 -32.27 4.74
CA ARG A 280 24.67 -33.32 5.01
C ARG A 280 24.08 -34.72 4.84
N LEU A 281 22.86 -34.95 5.34
CA LEU A 281 22.21 -36.25 5.29
C LEU A 281 21.62 -36.59 3.92
N GLU A 282 21.48 -35.62 3.01
CA GLU A 282 20.92 -35.88 1.67
C GLU A 282 21.67 -36.98 0.90
N LYS A 283 23.00 -37.08 1.09
CA LYS A 283 23.82 -38.14 0.49
C LYS A 283 24.07 -39.33 1.42
N LEU A 284 24.05 -39.12 2.74
CA LEU A 284 24.43 -40.14 3.73
C LEU A 284 23.24 -40.97 4.24
N ASP A 285 22.09 -40.34 4.43
CA ASP A 285 20.85 -40.97 4.90
C ASP A 285 19.64 -40.19 4.32
N PRO A 286 19.27 -40.49 3.07
CA PRO A 286 18.19 -39.80 2.38
C PRO A 286 16.85 -39.91 3.12
N ALA A 287 16.58 -41.03 3.79
CA ALA A 287 15.34 -41.27 4.52
C ALA A 287 15.20 -40.33 5.73
N LYS A 288 16.26 -40.18 6.53
CA LYS A 288 16.29 -39.22 7.65
C LYS A 288 16.28 -37.78 7.15
N SER A 289 16.99 -37.49 6.05
CA SER A 289 16.97 -36.18 5.41
C SER A 289 15.55 -35.76 4.99
N ALA A 290 14.80 -36.65 4.33
CA ALA A 290 13.41 -36.42 3.91
C ALA A 290 12.47 -36.22 5.12
N ARG A 291 12.66 -36.98 6.21
CA ARG A 291 11.89 -36.80 7.45
C ARG A 291 12.11 -35.42 8.08
N ILE A 292 13.36 -34.94 8.16
CA ILE A 292 13.69 -33.60 8.68
C ILE A 292 13.02 -32.51 7.81
N LEU A 293 13.08 -32.67 6.49
CA LEU A 293 12.47 -31.73 5.55
C LEU A 293 10.95 -31.62 5.76
N LYS A 294 10.26 -32.77 5.81
CA LYS A 294 8.81 -32.89 5.94
C LYS A 294 8.30 -32.44 7.31
N ASN A 295 8.98 -32.81 8.38
CA ASN A 295 8.46 -32.61 9.74
C ASN A 295 8.92 -31.29 10.37
N ASN A 296 10.17 -30.87 10.11
CA ASN A 296 10.78 -29.73 10.81
C ASN A 296 10.97 -28.49 9.93
N LEU A 297 11.20 -28.68 8.62
CA LEU A 297 11.51 -27.59 7.68
C LEU A 297 10.31 -27.14 6.82
N THR A 298 9.11 -27.62 7.07
CA THR A 298 7.91 -27.06 6.39
C THR A 298 7.56 -25.66 6.90
N ARG A 299 6.83 -24.89 6.08
CA ARG A 299 6.36 -23.53 6.41
C ARG A 299 4.86 -23.46 6.71
N LYS A 300 4.12 -24.57 6.69
CA LYS A 300 2.65 -24.59 6.83
C LYS A 300 2.15 -23.88 8.10
N THR A 301 2.66 -24.30 9.26
CA THR A 301 2.28 -23.71 10.56
C THR A 301 2.77 -22.27 10.70
N GLU A 302 3.98 -21.97 10.23
CA GLU A 302 4.51 -20.60 10.29
C GLU A 302 3.71 -19.66 9.40
N ASN A 303 3.36 -20.06 8.18
CA ASN A 303 2.52 -19.26 7.29
C ASN A 303 1.14 -18.98 7.90
N ARG A 304 0.55 -19.95 8.64
CA ARG A 304 -0.70 -19.74 9.38
C ARG A 304 -0.53 -18.71 10.50
N ARG A 305 0.56 -18.78 11.27
CA ARG A 305 0.86 -17.80 12.35
C ARG A 305 1.21 -16.42 11.78
N TYR A 306 2.00 -16.37 10.71
CA TYR A 306 2.39 -15.14 10.02
C TYR A 306 1.16 -14.35 9.56
N ARG A 307 0.18 -15.02 8.95
CA ARG A 307 -1.09 -14.39 8.54
C ARG A 307 -1.92 -13.88 9.71
N ARG A 308 -1.99 -14.64 10.82
CA ARG A 308 -2.64 -14.17 12.06
C ARG A 308 -1.98 -12.88 12.58
N ASN A 309 -0.65 -12.87 12.64
CA ASN A 309 0.08 -11.67 13.04
C ASN A 309 -0.16 -10.50 12.07
N GLN A 310 -0.26 -10.76 10.75
CA GLN A 310 -0.61 -9.69 9.79
C GLN A 310 -2.01 -9.15 10.06
N ALA A 311 -3.01 -10.00 10.29
CA ALA A 311 -4.37 -9.58 10.60
C ALA A 311 -4.43 -8.75 11.90
N GLU A 312 -3.70 -9.16 12.94
CA GLU A 312 -3.57 -8.41 14.20
C GLU A 312 -2.99 -7.01 13.95
N LEU A 313 -1.85 -6.91 13.25
CA LEU A 313 -1.22 -5.62 12.92
C LEU A 313 -2.12 -4.73 12.06
N THR A 314 -2.80 -5.29 11.06
CA THR A 314 -3.77 -4.56 10.23
C THR A 314 -4.96 -4.08 11.05
N SER A 315 -5.40 -4.84 12.05
CA SER A 315 -6.48 -4.43 12.96
C SER A 315 -6.05 -3.24 13.83
N ILE A 316 -4.84 -3.30 14.42
CA ILE A 316 -4.29 -2.20 15.23
C ILE A 316 -4.17 -0.92 14.40
N ILE A 317 -3.56 -1.01 13.22
CA ILE A 317 -3.42 0.13 12.30
C ILE A 317 -4.79 0.65 11.85
N GLY A 318 -5.74 -0.25 11.57
CA GLY A 318 -7.10 0.11 11.19
C GLY A 318 -7.82 0.90 12.28
N ALA A 319 -7.67 0.50 13.54
CA ALA A 319 -8.21 1.21 14.69
C ALA A 319 -7.48 2.55 14.93
N ALA A 320 -6.17 2.59 14.74
CA ALA A 320 -5.35 3.80 14.83
C ALA A 320 -5.81 4.86 13.82
N SER A 321 -5.91 4.50 12.53
CA SER A 321 -6.43 5.40 11.50
C SER A 321 -7.86 5.84 11.79
N LYS A 322 -8.74 4.93 12.24
CA LYS A 322 -10.11 5.30 12.65
C LYS A 322 -10.10 6.37 13.73
N SER A 323 -9.26 6.19 14.74
CA SER A 323 -9.13 7.11 15.87
C SER A 323 -8.55 8.47 15.47
N LEU A 324 -7.65 8.51 14.48
CA LEU A 324 -7.10 9.75 13.92
C LEU A 324 -8.20 10.58 13.26
N PHE A 325 -8.98 9.97 12.36
CA PHE A 325 -10.05 10.70 11.68
C PHE A 325 -11.23 11.02 12.59
N ASN A 326 -11.55 10.15 13.55
CA ASN A 326 -12.63 10.34 14.53
C ASN A 326 -13.99 10.76 13.95
N GLY A 327 -14.28 10.41 12.69
CA GLY A 327 -15.50 10.83 11.98
C GLY A 327 -15.43 12.21 11.32
N GLU A 328 -14.34 12.95 11.51
CA GLU A 328 -14.09 14.27 10.93
C GLU A 328 -13.52 14.17 9.50
N SER A 329 -13.86 15.16 8.67
CA SER A 329 -13.28 15.37 7.35
C SER A 329 -12.03 16.25 7.44
N LEU A 330 -10.86 15.63 7.36
CA LEU A 330 -9.54 16.24 7.57
C LEU A 330 -8.75 16.42 6.27
N LYS A 331 -7.80 17.36 6.29
CA LYS A 331 -6.69 17.42 5.32
C LYS A 331 -5.44 16.88 6.02
N VAL A 332 -5.19 15.58 5.84
CA VAL A 332 -4.10 14.87 6.49
C VAL A 332 -2.83 14.99 5.66
N PHE A 333 -1.76 15.50 6.24
CA PHE A 333 -0.42 15.43 5.68
C PHE A 333 0.36 14.30 6.34
N SER A 334 1.00 13.46 5.53
CA SER A 334 1.78 12.33 6.05
C SER A 334 3.03 12.09 5.21
N GLU A 335 4.06 11.51 5.79
CA GLU A 335 5.31 11.25 5.09
C GLU A 335 5.19 10.26 3.93
N ASP A 336 5.83 10.57 2.80
CA ASP A 336 6.04 9.61 1.71
C ASP A 336 7.18 8.64 2.02
N LEU A 337 6.85 7.53 2.69
CA LEU A 337 7.79 6.46 3.01
C LEU A 337 7.86 5.35 1.92
N THR A 338 7.48 5.63 0.67
CA THR A 338 7.55 4.64 -0.44
C THR A 338 8.97 4.16 -0.72
N GLN A 339 9.97 5.04 -0.60
CA GLN A 339 11.36 4.71 -0.91
C GLN A 339 12.05 4.12 0.34
N PRO A 340 12.82 3.03 0.18
CA PRO A 340 13.74 2.61 1.24
C PRO A 340 14.69 3.78 1.56
N ILE A 341 14.76 4.18 2.82
CA ILE A 341 15.77 5.13 3.27
C ILE A 341 17.11 4.37 3.28
N GLY A 342 17.84 4.42 2.17
CA GLY A 342 19.19 3.88 2.08
C GLY A 342 20.15 4.61 3.02
N GLY A 343 21.16 3.91 3.51
CA GLY A 343 22.28 4.52 4.25
C GLY A 343 22.04 4.83 5.74
N LYS A 344 20.85 4.59 6.31
CA LYS A 344 20.72 4.59 7.78
C LYS A 344 21.28 3.29 8.34
N ARG A 345 22.22 3.40 9.29
CA ARG A 345 22.74 2.31 10.14
C ARG A 345 21.65 1.85 11.12
N GLN A 346 20.44 1.54 10.65
CA GLN A 346 19.41 0.93 11.47
C GLN A 346 19.80 -0.52 11.76
N SER A 347 19.60 -0.96 13.00
CA SER A 347 19.86 -2.35 13.34
C SER A 347 19.01 -3.27 12.45
N LYS A 348 19.59 -4.41 12.04
CA LYS A 348 18.85 -5.46 11.29
C LYS A 348 17.54 -5.84 12.00
N ALA A 349 17.45 -5.67 13.32
CA ALA A 349 16.23 -5.85 14.09
C ALA A 349 15.15 -4.81 13.75
N MET A 350 15.49 -3.52 13.76
CA MET A 350 14.54 -2.45 13.46
C MET A 350 14.03 -2.51 12.01
N SER A 351 14.92 -2.78 11.04
CA SER A 351 14.52 -2.91 9.62
C SER A 351 13.52 -4.05 9.37
N ARG A 352 13.61 -5.15 10.14
CA ARG A 352 12.64 -6.27 10.07
C ARG A 352 11.29 -5.90 10.68
N LYS A 353 11.33 -5.14 11.78
CA LYS A 353 10.16 -4.67 12.54
C LYS A 353 9.35 -3.63 11.76
N LEU A 354 10.02 -2.73 11.03
CA LEU A 354 9.43 -1.60 10.28
C LEU A 354 9.58 -1.80 8.76
N ASN A 355 9.22 -2.98 8.27
CA ASN A 355 9.40 -3.35 6.87
C ASN A 355 8.43 -2.60 5.92
N SER A 356 8.75 -2.64 4.62
CA SER A 356 7.96 -2.00 3.55
C SER A 356 6.48 -2.39 3.56
N TRP A 357 6.16 -3.64 3.94
CA TRP A 357 4.77 -4.09 4.03
C TRP A 357 3.99 -3.32 5.12
N LEU A 358 4.56 -3.11 6.30
CA LEU A 358 3.89 -2.38 7.38
C LEU A 358 3.58 -0.93 6.99
N LYS A 359 4.54 -0.27 6.32
CA LYS A 359 4.39 1.10 5.80
C LYS A 359 3.28 1.17 4.75
N GLY A 360 3.19 0.17 3.87
CA GLY A 360 2.10 0.03 2.92
C GLY A 360 0.74 -0.09 3.61
N VAL A 361 0.63 -0.96 4.62
CA VAL A 361 -0.62 -1.15 5.39
C VAL A 361 -1.05 0.14 6.10
N MET A 362 -0.11 0.92 6.66
CA MET A 362 -0.41 2.23 7.26
C MET A 362 -0.97 3.22 6.24
N ARG A 363 -0.35 3.32 5.05
CA ARG A 363 -0.84 4.16 3.96
C ARG A 363 -2.25 3.73 3.52
N ASP A 364 -2.44 2.46 3.25
CA ASP A 364 -3.72 1.93 2.76
C ASP A 364 -4.84 2.15 3.79
N SER A 365 -4.51 2.02 5.08
CA SER A 365 -5.45 2.29 6.17
C SER A 365 -5.82 3.77 6.27
N LEU A 366 -4.84 4.69 6.17
CA LEU A 366 -5.11 6.13 6.12
C LEU A 366 -6.01 6.48 4.93
N GLN A 367 -5.68 5.99 3.74
CA GLN A 367 -6.47 6.27 2.54
C GLN A 367 -7.89 5.69 2.65
N LYS A 368 -8.03 4.47 3.19
CA LYS A 368 -9.33 3.87 3.45
C LYS A 368 -10.16 4.77 4.34
N TRP A 369 -9.65 5.20 5.49
CA TRP A 369 -10.43 6.01 6.41
C TRP A 369 -10.69 7.42 5.88
N ALA A 370 -9.77 7.97 5.09
CA ALA A 370 -10.00 9.24 4.41
C ALA A 370 -11.19 9.19 3.47
N ASN A 371 -11.28 8.14 2.65
CA ASN A 371 -12.45 7.90 1.79
C ASN A 371 -13.74 7.74 2.60
N TRP A 372 -13.65 7.18 3.82
CA TRP A 372 -14.78 6.98 4.71
C TRP A 372 -15.25 8.24 5.43
N THR A 373 -14.42 9.28 5.54
CA THR A 373 -14.80 10.54 6.21
C THR A 373 -14.79 11.76 5.29
N GLY A 374 -14.59 11.58 3.97
CA GLY A 374 -14.51 12.70 3.01
C GLY A 374 -13.21 13.50 3.13
N SER A 375 -12.22 12.94 3.81
CA SER A 375 -10.90 13.54 4.03
C SER A 375 -10.00 13.39 2.82
N VAL A 376 -8.92 14.17 2.81
CA VAL A 376 -7.83 14.06 1.82
C VAL A 376 -6.54 13.70 2.56
N VAL A 377 -5.81 12.72 2.03
CA VAL A 377 -4.46 12.39 2.51
C VAL A 377 -3.47 12.81 1.45
N THR A 378 -2.57 13.72 1.82
CA THR A 378 -1.49 14.21 0.97
C THR A 378 -0.17 13.72 1.53
N GLU A 379 0.61 13.03 0.71
CA GLU A 379 1.95 12.64 1.11
C GLU A 379 2.96 13.78 0.86
N VAL A 380 3.80 14.06 1.85
CA VAL A 380 4.81 15.12 1.83
C VAL A 380 6.24 14.55 1.82
N GLN A 381 7.22 15.40 1.51
CA GLN A 381 8.64 15.02 1.51
C GLN A 381 9.13 14.73 2.95
N PRO A 382 9.56 13.49 3.28
CA PRO A 382 9.94 13.09 4.63
C PRO A 382 11.33 13.57 5.10
N SER A 383 12.15 14.17 4.23
CA SER A 383 13.52 14.51 4.60
C SER A 383 13.57 15.58 5.69
N TYR A 384 14.35 15.30 6.75
CA TYR A 384 14.61 16.19 7.90
C TYR A 384 13.40 16.57 8.78
N THR A 385 12.20 16.03 8.55
CA THR A 385 11.00 16.29 9.38
C THR A 385 11.21 15.99 10.87
N SER A 386 12.02 14.99 11.20
CA SER A 386 12.39 14.62 12.58
C SER A 386 13.62 15.35 13.12
N GLN A 387 14.25 16.23 12.33
CA GLN A 387 15.47 16.97 12.68
C GLN A 387 15.27 18.49 12.70
N VAL A 388 14.18 18.99 12.13
CA VAL A 388 13.83 20.42 12.16
C VAL A 388 13.17 20.75 13.50
N ASP A 389 13.47 21.89 14.08
CA ASP A 389 12.69 22.44 15.19
C ASP A 389 11.36 22.98 14.64
N SER A 390 10.25 22.38 15.06
CA SER A 390 8.91 22.76 14.60
C SER A 390 8.45 24.14 15.07
N VAL A 391 9.13 24.73 16.07
CA VAL A 391 8.82 26.07 16.56
C VAL A 391 9.45 27.15 15.69
N THR A 392 10.71 26.97 15.26
CA THR A 392 11.45 27.96 14.44
C THR A 392 11.45 27.63 12.95
N GLY A 393 11.19 26.38 12.58
CA GLY A 393 11.34 25.88 11.21
C GLY A 393 12.80 25.73 10.76
N THR A 394 13.77 25.78 11.69
CA THR A 394 15.21 25.71 11.41
C THR A 394 15.81 24.33 11.71
N LEU A 395 17.06 24.12 11.30
CA LEU A 395 17.84 22.91 11.64
C LEU A 395 18.53 23.02 13.01
N LEU A 396 18.12 23.98 13.85
CA LEU A 396 18.75 24.24 15.14
C LEU A 396 18.12 23.37 16.23
N GLY A 397 18.89 22.43 16.75
CA GLY A 397 18.46 21.43 17.73
C GLY A 397 18.72 20.00 17.27
N GLU A 398 18.51 19.07 18.19
CA GLU A 398 18.85 17.66 17.99
C GLU A 398 17.75 16.73 18.52
N ARG A 399 17.48 15.66 17.77
CA ARG A 399 16.65 14.55 18.25
C ARG A 399 17.51 13.50 18.94
N ASN A 400 17.20 13.19 20.20
CA ASN A 400 17.71 12.04 20.91
C ASN A 400 16.57 11.15 21.41
N GLY A 401 16.43 9.96 20.81
CA GLY A 401 15.36 9.02 21.17
C GLY A 401 13.96 9.61 20.95
N ASP A 402 13.20 9.74 22.04
CA ASP A 402 11.82 10.26 22.06
C ASP A 402 11.76 11.77 22.37
N SER A 403 12.92 12.41 22.52
CA SER A 403 13.07 13.84 22.84
C SER A 403 13.73 14.60 21.69
N PHE A 404 13.32 15.85 21.51
CA PHE A 404 13.96 16.82 20.62
C PHE A 404 14.38 18.02 21.45
N THR A 405 15.69 18.24 21.59
CA THR A 405 16.26 19.38 22.31
C THR A 405 16.46 20.51 21.34
N ARG A 406 15.81 21.64 21.58
CA ARG A 406 15.95 22.86 20.77
C ARG A 406 17.27 23.57 21.10
N PHE A 407 17.70 24.49 20.23
CA PHE A 407 18.91 25.29 20.45
C PHE A 407 18.93 26.06 21.78
N ASN A 408 17.75 26.44 22.29
CA ASN A 408 17.59 27.14 23.56
C ASN A 408 17.43 26.20 24.77
N GLY A 409 17.71 24.91 24.61
CA GLY A 409 17.63 23.90 25.67
C GLY A 409 16.22 23.36 25.97
N VAL A 410 15.15 23.95 25.41
CA VAL A 410 13.79 23.44 25.61
C VAL A 410 13.62 22.09 24.94
N VAL A 411 13.09 21.11 25.69
CA VAL A 411 12.86 19.74 25.21
C VAL A 411 11.42 19.54 24.77
N LEU A 412 11.22 19.09 23.54
CA LEU A 412 9.94 18.71 22.96
C LEU A 412 9.82 17.19 22.85
N GLN A 413 8.59 16.66 22.81
CA GLN A 413 8.36 15.28 22.39
C GLN A 413 8.66 15.16 20.89
N ALA A 414 9.52 14.22 20.51
CA ALA A 414 10.14 14.22 19.20
C ALA A 414 9.19 13.83 18.05
N ASP A 415 8.15 13.03 18.32
CA ASP A 415 7.18 12.62 17.31
C ASP A 415 6.12 13.71 17.09
N HIS A 416 5.77 14.47 18.14
CA HIS A 416 4.95 15.67 18.06
C HIS A 416 5.65 16.76 17.25
N ASN A 417 6.95 16.97 17.52
CA ASN A 417 7.80 17.87 16.74
C ASN A 417 7.81 17.45 15.25
N ALA A 418 8.01 16.17 14.97
CA ALA A 418 7.98 15.64 13.60
C ALA A 418 6.60 15.83 12.94
N ALA A 419 5.51 15.55 13.65
CA ALA A 419 4.15 15.73 13.16
C ALA A 419 3.83 17.19 12.83
N LYS A 420 4.29 18.16 13.64
CA LYS A 420 4.18 19.59 13.33
C LYS A 420 4.99 19.99 12.10
N ASN A 421 6.20 19.46 11.94
CA ASN A 421 6.99 19.69 10.72
C ASN A 421 6.33 19.09 9.47
N ILE A 422 5.68 17.94 9.58
CA ILE A 422 4.91 17.31 8.49
C ILE A 422 3.70 18.18 8.12
N LEU A 423 3.01 18.75 9.12
CA LEU A 423 1.93 19.71 8.88
C LEU A 423 2.44 20.93 8.11
N ALA A 424 3.52 21.55 8.58
CA ALA A 424 4.13 22.71 7.92
C ALA A 424 4.60 22.40 6.49
N ARG A 425 5.14 21.19 6.27
CA ARG A 425 5.54 20.72 4.92
C ARG A 425 4.35 20.61 3.97
N GLY A 426 3.15 20.36 4.49
CA GLY A 426 1.93 20.24 3.70
C GLY A 426 1.54 21.50 2.93
N THR A 427 2.00 22.65 3.38
CA THR A 427 1.74 23.97 2.78
C THR A 427 3.01 24.66 2.30
N ASP A 428 4.14 23.95 2.27
CA ASP A 428 5.44 24.50 1.87
C ASP A 428 5.56 24.60 0.34
N GLU A 429 5.78 25.81 -0.17
CA GLU A 429 5.90 26.06 -1.60
C GLU A 429 7.31 25.80 -2.15
N GLU A 430 8.34 25.93 -1.30
CA GLU A 430 9.72 25.68 -1.69
C GLU A 430 10.03 24.19 -1.66
N ILE A 431 9.56 23.46 -0.65
CA ILE A 431 9.87 22.04 -0.49
C ILE A 431 8.74 21.16 -1.02
N THR A 432 8.88 20.81 -2.30
CA THR A 432 7.94 19.89 -2.95
C THR A 432 8.20 18.42 -2.58
N ARG A 433 7.15 17.59 -2.63
CA ARG A 433 7.21 16.13 -2.37
C ARG A 433 8.36 15.42 -3.09
N TYR A 434 8.70 15.82 -4.32
CA TYR A 434 9.63 15.08 -5.19
C TYR A 434 11.09 15.53 -5.11
N MET A 435 11.41 16.53 -4.28
CA MET A 435 12.79 16.96 -4.06
C MET A 435 13.65 15.84 -3.48
N SER A 436 14.93 15.86 -3.81
CA SER A 436 15.94 15.02 -3.18
C SER A 436 16.26 15.50 -1.77
N ARG A 437 16.85 14.61 -0.96
CA ARG A 437 17.32 14.97 0.39
C ARG A 437 18.28 16.17 0.37
N ALA A 438 19.17 16.24 -0.62
CA ALA A 438 20.15 17.33 -0.73
C ALA A 438 19.47 18.69 -1.02
N GLU A 439 18.50 18.71 -1.94
CA GLU A 439 17.70 19.92 -2.25
C GLU A 439 16.89 20.40 -1.04
N VAL A 440 16.26 19.47 -0.30
CA VAL A 440 15.53 19.79 0.94
C VAL A 440 16.47 20.41 1.97
N GLN A 441 17.64 19.82 2.17
CA GLN A 441 18.63 20.34 3.10
C GLN A 441 19.09 21.75 2.70
N ALA A 442 19.30 22.02 1.41
CA ALA A 442 19.69 23.34 0.93
C ALA A 442 18.63 24.41 1.26
N VAL A 443 17.33 24.10 1.08
CA VAL A 443 16.25 25.01 1.48
C VAL A 443 16.26 25.25 3.00
N LEU A 444 16.39 24.19 3.80
CA LEU A 444 16.39 24.29 5.26
C LEU A 444 17.62 25.05 5.79
N LEU A 445 18.79 24.90 5.17
CA LEU A 445 19.98 25.68 5.48
C LEU A 445 19.78 27.16 5.19
N ARG A 446 19.19 27.52 4.04
CA ARG A 446 18.84 28.92 3.73
C ARG A 446 17.90 29.53 4.77
N ARG A 447 16.87 28.78 5.19
CA ARG A 447 15.95 29.22 6.25
C ARG A 447 16.66 29.41 7.59
N THR A 448 17.56 28.48 7.92
CA THR A 448 18.34 28.54 9.16
C THR A 448 19.30 29.73 9.16
N ALA A 449 20.02 29.96 8.06
CA ALA A 449 20.91 31.13 7.91
C ALA A 449 20.16 32.45 8.06
N ARG A 450 19.00 32.61 7.39
CA ARG A 450 18.17 33.82 7.53
C ARG A 450 17.69 34.06 8.96
N TRP A 451 17.38 32.98 9.68
CA TRP A 451 16.96 33.07 11.08
C TRP A 451 18.12 33.51 11.98
N LEU A 452 19.32 32.96 11.79
CA LEU A 452 20.54 33.30 12.52
C LEU A 452 21.01 34.74 12.25
N GLN A 453 20.85 35.24 11.03
CA GLN A 453 21.13 36.65 10.70
C GLN A 453 20.34 37.62 11.58
N GLY A 454 19.11 37.27 11.98
CA GLY A 454 18.32 38.07 12.92
C GLY A 454 18.92 38.15 14.34
N TRP A 455 19.89 37.30 14.65
CA TRP A 455 20.65 37.25 15.90
C TRP A 455 22.09 37.74 15.73
N GLY A 456 22.46 38.22 14.53
CA GLY A 456 23.85 38.60 14.21
C GLY A 456 24.81 37.42 14.12
N LEU A 457 24.28 36.21 13.90
CA LEU A 457 25.06 34.98 13.80
C LEU A 457 24.98 34.39 12.38
N ASP A 458 25.97 33.57 12.03
CA ASP A 458 25.98 32.78 10.81
C ASP A 458 25.92 31.26 11.08
N LEU A 459 26.02 30.46 10.02
CA LEU A 459 25.94 29.00 10.12
C LEU A 459 27.18 28.37 10.80
N VAL A 460 28.34 29.02 10.76
CA VAL A 460 29.57 28.57 11.46
C VAL A 460 29.39 28.79 12.96
N ASP A 461 28.93 29.97 13.36
CA ASP A 461 28.64 30.28 14.78
C ASP A 461 27.67 29.24 15.35
N ALA A 462 26.62 28.90 14.62
CA ALA A 462 25.64 27.90 15.06
C ALA A 462 26.23 26.48 15.20
N VAL A 463 27.27 26.13 14.44
CA VAL A 463 27.98 24.85 14.60
C VAL A 463 28.91 24.90 15.81
N GLU A 464 29.62 26.00 16.02
CA GLU A 464 30.50 26.21 17.19
C GLU A 464 29.74 26.22 18.51
N LEU A 465 28.52 26.79 18.51
CA LEU A 465 27.60 26.76 19.64
C LEU A 465 26.88 25.41 19.82
N GLU A 466 27.19 24.41 18.99
CA GLU A 466 26.54 23.09 18.96
C GLU A 466 25.02 23.13 18.71
N TRP A 467 24.50 24.23 18.18
CA TRP A 467 23.08 24.37 17.83
C TRP A 467 22.75 23.65 16.52
N LEU A 468 23.71 23.61 15.60
CA LEU A 468 23.59 22.98 14.29
C LEU A 468 24.56 21.80 14.18
N ASP A 469 24.03 20.61 13.90
CA ASP A 469 24.85 19.41 13.73
C ASP A 469 25.86 19.57 12.57
N SER A 470 27.14 19.34 12.87
CA SER A 470 28.28 19.48 11.94
C SER A 470 28.14 18.66 10.65
N LYS A 471 27.29 17.62 10.61
CA LYS A 471 26.97 16.89 9.37
C LYS A 471 26.41 17.80 8.27
N HIS A 472 25.81 18.94 8.64
CA HIS A 472 25.18 19.85 7.71
C HIS A 472 26.19 20.65 6.87
N THR A 473 27.42 20.81 7.36
CA THR A 473 28.55 21.47 6.66
C THR A 473 28.91 20.80 5.33
N LYS A 474 28.64 19.49 5.20
CA LYS A 474 28.93 18.70 3.99
C LYS A 474 28.04 19.03 2.80
N ASN A 475 26.98 19.82 3.00
CA ASN A 475 26.09 20.21 1.91
C ASN A 475 26.66 21.43 1.18
N GLN A 476 26.68 21.39 -0.15
CA GLN A 476 27.17 22.50 -0.98
C GLN A 476 26.52 23.85 -0.65
N ALA A 477 25.23 23.85 -0.29
CA ALA A 477 24.51 25.07 0.06
C ALA A 477 25.00 25.72 1.35
N PHE A 478 25.62 24.95 2.26
CA PHE A 478 26.22 25.50 3.48
C PHE A 478 27.35 26.46 3.11
N ASN A 479 28.30 26.00 2.28
CA ASN A 479 29.43 26.80 1.83
C ASN A 479 29.02 27.98 0.93
N GLN A 480 28.00 27.80 0.09
CA GLN A 480 27.47 28.88 -0.74
C GLN A 480 26.93 30.04 0.10
N LEU A 481 26.20 29.73 1.17
CA LEU A 481 25.62 30.73 2.06
C LEU A 481 26.67 31.54 2.83
N LEU A 482 27.80 30.93 3.20
CA LEU A 482 28.91 31.64 3.84
C LEU A 482 29.61 32.61 2.89
N ASN A 483 29.67 32.25 1.61
CA ASN A 483 30.33 33.08 0.59
C ASN A 483 29.38 34.14 -0.03
N GLY A 484 28.15 34.25 0.45
CA GLY A 484 27.14 35.19 -0.08
C GLY A 484 26.62 34.84 -1.49
N ILE A 485 26.70 33.56 -1.90
CA ILE A 485 26.34 33.06 -3.24
C ILE A 485 24.95 32.42 -3.27
#